data_AF-A0A3D0VB32-F1
#
_entry.id   AF-A0A3D0VB32-F1
#
_cell.length_a   1.000
_cell.length_b   1.000
_cell.length_c   1.000
_cell.angle_alpha   90.00
_cell.angle_beta   90.00
_cell.angle_gamma   90.00
#
_symmetry.space_group_name_H-M   'P 1'
#
loop_
_entity.id
_entity.type
_entity.pdbx_description
1 polymer ?
#
loop_
_entity_poly.entity_id
_entity_poly.type
_entity_poly.pdbx_seq_one_letter_code
_entity_poly.pdbx_strand_id
1 'polypeptide(L)'
;MSSSRKKSPSSRIFRTVRLKFSLMSRRVDNLITAERLRLYPLVFIVGLVVAVTISSIVRIADPTIQGAFMPDYLAHWTGGGLLMSADPGRLYDPETQFAFQRRALGTEVGLSWFVSPPIVAAFYAPFALLPYDISGILWLMLSTVLLIWCALSLRSLAPTLMGRKRNVVILAVLASAPVFELLGGGQDSAFVLAVWLIGIRLLNSHHN
;
A
#
# COMPACT_ATOMS: atom_id res chain seq x y z
N MET A 1 6.50 71.21 -18.89
CA MET A 1 6.54 70.53 -17.57
C MET A 1 6.27 69.04 -17.76
N SER A 2 7.34 68.24 -17.70
CA SER A 2 7.33 66.79 -17.91
C SER A 2 7.08 66.09 -16.57
N SER A 3 5.92 65.43 -16.42
CA SER A 3 5.55 64.70 -15.20
C SER A 3 5.91 63.22 -15.34
N SER A 4 7.05 62.87 -14.74
CA SER A 4 7.52 61.50 -14.53
C SER A 4 6.61 60.78 -13.52
N ARG A 5 5.70 59.93 -14.01
CA ARG A 5 4.93 58.99 -13.17
C ARG A 5 5.88 57.95 -12.57
N LYS A 6 6.34 58.20 -11.33
CA LYS A 6 7.02 57.23 -10.46
C LYS A 6 6.13 55.99 -10.27
N LYS A 7 6.49 54.87 -10.90
CA LYS A 7 5.84 53.56 -10.68
C LYS A 7 5.99 53.16 -9.21
N SER A 8 4.86 53.01 -8.51
CA SER A 8 4.79 52.62 -7.10
C SER A 8 5.56 51.31 -6.82
N PRO A 9 6.35 51.24 -5.72
CA PRO A 9 7.19 50.10 -5.36
C PRO A 9 6.39 48.79 -5.15
N SER A 10 5.11 48.86 -4.79
CA SER A 10 4.26 47.67 -4.62
C SER A 10 4.07 46.89 -5.93
N SER A 11 3.97 47.58 -7.07
CA SER A 11 3.78 46.95 -8.40
C SER A 11 4.99 46.12 -8.86
N ARG A 12 6.20 46.43 -8.38
CA ARG A 12 7.43 45.69 -8.72
C ARG A 12 7.53 44.39 -7.93
N ILE A 13 7.15 44.41 -6.65
CA ILE A 13 7.21 43.23 -5.76
C ILE A 13 6.25 42.15 -6.26
N PHE A 14 4.99 42.50 -6.58
CA PHE A 14 4.02 41.55 -7.12
C PHE A 14 4.45 40.94 -8.47
N ARG A 15 5.12 41.72 -9.32
CA ARG A 15 5.61 41.24 -10.62
C ARG A 15 6.77 40.24 -10.48
N THR A 16 7.69 40.49 -9.54
CA THR A 16 8.82 39.60 -9.26
C THR A 16 8.38 38.28 -8.63
N VAL A 17 7.42 38.32 -7.70
CA VAL A 17 6.84 37.10 -7.10
C VAL A 17 6.15 36.24 -8.16
N ARG A 18 5.33 36.85 -9.03
CA ARG A 18 4.65 36.13 -10.13
C ARG A 18 5.65 35.52 -11.13
N LEU A 19 6.75 36.21 -11.43
CA LEU A 19 7.82 35.70 -12.30
C LEU A 19 8.54 34.51 -11.69
N LYS A 20 8.94 34.60 -10.41
CA LYS A 20 9.56 33.48 -9.69
C LYS A 20 8.62 32.26 -9.64
N PHE A 21 7.34 32.48 -9.39
CA PHE A 21 6.34 31.41 -9.40
C PHE A 21 6.20 30.75 -10.78
N SER A 22 6.20 31.53 -11.86
CA SER A 22 6.13 31.00 -13.24
C SER A 22 7.39 30.24 -13.68
N LEU A 23 8.56 30.63 -13.17
CA LEU A 23 9.81 29.92 -13.44
C LEU A 23 9.87 28.61 -12.64
N MET A 24 9.36 28.64 -11.41
CA MET A 24 9.25 27.44 -10.57
C MET A 24 8.25 26.45 -11.17
N SER A 25 7.08 26.90 -11.63
CA SER A 25 6.10 26.03 -12.28
C SER A 25 6.68 25.39 -13.54
N ARG A 26 7.38 26.15 -14.40
CA ARG A 26 8.05 25.61 -15.59
C ARG A 26 9.13 24.58 -15.26
N ARG A 27 9.86 24.75 -14.15
CA ARG A 27 10.83 23.75 -13.70
C ARG A 27 10.15 22.47 -13.22
N VAL A 28 9.03 22.58 -12.52
CA VAL A 28 8.21 21.42 -12.13
C VAL A 28 7.59 20.74 -13.35
N ASP A 29 7.07 21.50 -14.31
CA ASP A 29 6.53 20.96 -15.56
C ASP A 29 7.60 20.20 -16.38
N ASN A 30 8.84 20.69 -16.36
CA ASN A 30 9.98 20.00 -16.98
C ASN A 30 10.38 18.70 -16.25
N LEU A 31 10.04 18.55 -14.96
CA LEU A 31 10.21 17.29 -14.24
C LEU A 31 9.07 16.31 -14.52
N ILE A 32 7.87 16.81 -14.81
CA ILE A 32 6.65 16.03 -15.07
C ILE A 32 6.29 16.09 -16.56
N THR A 33 7.15 15.53 -17.41
CA THR A 33 6.83 15.36 -18.84
C THR A 33 6.00 14.09 -19.07
N ALA A 34 5.27 14.02 -20.18
CA ALA A 34 4.42 12.86 -20.50
C ALA A 34 5.21 11.53 -20.58
N GLU A 35 6.48 11.61 -20.98
CA GLU A 35 7.40 10.48 -21.03
C GLU A 35 7.88 10.08 -19.63
N ARG A 36 8.27 11.06 -18.80
CA ARG A 36 8.67 10.84 -17.39
C ARG A 36 7.53 10.30 -16.54
N LEU A 37 6.29 10.70 -16.83
CA LEU A 37 5.10 10.18 -16.17
C LEU A 37 4.84 8.68 -16.43
N ARG A 38 5.51 8.09 -17.42
CA ARG A 38 5.51 6.63 -17.64
C ARG A 38 6.76 5.97 -17.08
N LEU A 39 7.92 6.60 -17.27
CA LEU A 39 9.20 6.05 -16.85
C LEU A 39 9.38 6.05 -15.33
N TYR A 40 9.03 7.13 -14.62
CA TYR A 40 9.24 7.21 -13.17
C TYR A 40 8.41 6.17 -12.40
N PRO A 41 7.10 6.00 -12.66
CA PRO A 41 6.34 4.94 -12.02
C PRO A 41 6.87 3.55 -12.38
N LEU A 42 7.29 3.32 -13.63
CA LEU A 42 7.85 2.03 -14.04
C LEU A 42 9.13 1.71 -13.28
N VAL A 43 10.07 2.65 -13.21
CA VAL A 43 11.32 2.49 -12.44
C VAL A 43 11.00 2.24 -10.97
N PHE A 44 10.02 2.96 -10.40
CA PHE A 44 9.59 2.76 -9.03
C PHE A 44 8.98 1.36 -8.82
N ILE A 45 8.10 0.90 -9.71
CA ILE A 45 7.51 -0.45 -9.66
C ILE A 45 8.59 -1.54 -9.78
N VAL A 46 9.54 -1.41 -10.70
CA VAL A 46 10.63 -2.38 -10.84
C VAL A 46 11.48 -2.39 -9.58
N GLY A 47 11.87 -1.21 -9.08
CA GLY A 47 12.60 -1.09 -7.82
C GLY A 47 11.84 -1.68 -6.64
N LEU A 48 10.52 -1.47 -6.59
CA LEU A 48 9.62 -2.02 -5.58
C LEU A 48 9.59 -3.55 -5.61
N VAL A 49 9.36 -4.14 -6.78
CA VAL A 49 9.32 -5.59 -6.95
C VAL A 49 10.65 -6.21 -6.55
N VAL A 50 11.76 -5.62 -6.98
CA VAL A 50 13.11 -6.07 -6.60
C VAL A 50 13.32 -5.95 -5.09
N ALA A 51 13.00 -4.80 -4.48
CA ALA A 51 13.18 -4.58 -3.05
C ALA A 51 12.33 -5.53 -2.20
N VAL A 52 11.04 -5.71 -2.54
CA VAL A 52 10.14 -6.63 -1.85
C VAL A 52 10.63 -8.07 -2.02
N THR A 53 11.04 -8.48 -3.23
CA THR A 53 11.53 -9.84 -3.48
C THR A 53 12.79 -10.13 -2.69
N ILE A 54 13.79 -9.24 -2.74
CA ILE A 54 15.05 -9.40 -2.00
C ILE A 54 14.78 -9.40 -0.49
N SER A 55 13.98 -8.44 0.01
CA SER A 55 13.67 -8.37 1.44
C SER A 55 12.90 -9.62 1.89
N SER A 56 11.98 -10.13 1.08
CA SER A 56 11.24 -11.37 1.39
C SER A 56 12.18 -12.57 1.48
N ILE A 57 13.09 -12.73 0.51
CA ILE A 57 14.09 -13.82 0.52
C ILE A 57 14.97 -13.73 1.77
N VAL A 58 15.49 -12.53 2.08
CA VAL A 58 16.34 -12.31 3.26
C VAL A 58 15.58 -12.61 4.56
N ARG A 59 14.34 -12.12 4.69
CA ARG A 59 13.52 -12.31 5.91
C ARG A 59 13.07 -13.75 6.12
N ILE A 60 12.80 -14.49 5.05
CA ILE A 60 12.47 -15.92 5.12
C ILE A 60 13.71 -16.74 5.46
N ALA A 61 14.86 -16.41 4.86
CA ALA A 61 16.11 -17.13 5.13
C ALA A 61 16.66 -16.86 6.52
N ASP A 62 16.56 -15.61 7.00
CA ASP A 62 16.99 -15.19 8.32
C ASP A 62 16.16 -14.00 8.84
N PRO A 63 15.11 -14.27 9.64
CA PRO A 63 14.27 -13.23 10.24
C PRO A 63 15.02 -12.31 11.20
N THR A 64 16.23 -12.66 11.67
CA THR A 64 16.97 -11.86 12.67
C THR A 64 17.57 -10.59 12.08
N ILE A 65 17.79 -10.55 10.75
CA ILE A 65 18.46 -9.43 10.08
C ILE A 65 17.51 -8.23 9.93
N GLN A 66 16.26 -8.48 9.51
CA GLN A 66 15.30 -7.42 9.18
C GLN A 66 13.94 -7.57 9.86
N GLY A 67 13.74 -8.60 10.68
CA GLY A 67 12.45 -8.99 11.25
C GLY A 67 11.68 -9.98 10.35
N ALA A 68 10.46 -10.31 10.76
CA ALA A 68 9.63 -11.28 10.06
C ALA A 68 9.24 -10.86 8.63
N PHE A 69 8.95 -11.85 7.79
CA PHE A 69 8.47 -11.66 6.42
C PHE A 69 6.99 -11.25 6.38
N MET A 70 6.68 -9.99 6.06
CA MET A 70 5.33 -9.41 6.16
C MET A 70 4.88 -9.28 7.64
N PRO A 71 5.45 -8.31 8.38
CA PRO A 71 5.20 -8.15 9.81
C PRO A 71 3.75 -7.78 10.14
N ASP A 72 3.04 -7.06 9.27
CA ASP A 72 1.63 -6.75 9.51
C ASP A 72 0.76 -8.00 9.30
N TYR A 73 1.10 -8.82 8.31
CA TYR A 73 0.48 -10.11 8.15
C TYR A 73 0.76 -11.05 9.34
N LEU A 74 1.96 -10.99 9.95
CA LEU A 74 2.28 -11.78 11.15
C LEU A 74 1.31 -11.48 12.29
N ALA A 75 0.94 -10.22 12.48
CA ALA A 75 -0.04 -9.84 13.50
C ALA A 75 -1.38 -10.56 13.24
N HIS A 76 -1.88 -10.50 12.01
CA HIS A 76 -3.15 -11.15 11.64
C HIS A 76 -3.09 -12.68 11.73
N TRP A 77 -2.00 -13.29 11.27
CA TRP A 77 -1.74 -14.73 11.39
C TRP A 77 -1.67 -15.17 12.86
N THR A 78 -1.00 -14.38 13.72
CA THR A 78 -0.96 -14.59 15.17
C THR A 78 -2.36 -14.54 15.77
N GLY A 79 -3.16 -13.53 15.41
CA GLY A 79 -4.54 -13.41 15.87
C GLY A 79 -5.39 -14.63 15.52
N GLY A 80 -5.32 -15.08 14.26
CA GLY A 80 -6.02 -16.28 13.81
C GLY A 80 -5.58 -17.55 14.54
N GLY A 81 -4.28 -17.71 14.79
CA GLY A 81 -3.73 -18.86 15.49
C GLY A 81 -4.12 -18.89 16.97
N LEU A 82 -4.07 -17.74 17.65
CA LEU A 82 -4.46 -17.62 19.05
C LEU A 82 -5.97 -17.79 19.26
N LEU A 83 -6.80 -17.35 18.31
CA LEU A 83 -8.24 -17.58 18.36
C LEU A 83 -8.59 -19.07 18.34
N MET A 84 -7.79 -19.88 17.65
CA MET A 84 -7.95 -21.35 17.58
C MET A 84 -7.23 -22.08 18.72
N SER A 85 -6.55 -21.36 19.61
CA SER A 85 -5.81 -21.94 20.72
C SER A 85 -6.73 -22.28 21.90
N ALA A 86 -6.19 -22.98 22.90
CA ALA A 86 -6.94 -23.40 24.08
C ALA A 86 -7.44 -22.22 24.95
N ASP A 87 -6.88 -21.01 24.79
CA ASP A 87 -7.28 -19.82 25.56
C ASP A 87 -7.47 -18.58 24.67
N PRO A 88 -8.61 -18.49 23.95
CA PRO A 88 -8.92 -17.32 23.11
C PRO A 88 -9.07 -16.01 23.90
N GLY A 89 -9.25 -16.08 25.23
CA GLY A 89 -9.37 -14.91 26.10
C GLY A 89 -8.09 -14.07 26.17
N ARG A 90 -6.94 -14.67 25.83
CA ARG A 90 -5.63 -14.02 25.81
C ARG A 90 -5.21 -13.51 24.42
N LEU A 91 -6.16 -13.38 23.50
CA LEU A 91 -5.90 -12.91 22.12
C LEU A 91 -5.11 -11.59 22.08
N TYR A 92 -5.32 -10.69 23.04
CA TYR A 92 -4.68 -9.37 23.11
C TYR A 92 -3.56 -9.28 24.15
N ASP A 93 -3.17 -10.39 24.76
CA ASP A 93 -2.09 -10.42 25.74
C ASP A 93 -0.72 -10.37 25.03
N PRO A 94 0.13 -9.34 25.29
CA PRO A 94 1.37 -9.14 24.55
C PRO A 94 2.37 -10.28 24.72
N GLU A 95 2.45 -10.85 25.93
CA GLU A 95 3.35 -11.97 26.23
C GLU A 95 2.91 -13.24 25.47
N THR A 96 1.61 -13.49 25.41
CA THR A 96 1.04 -14.60 24.64
C THR A 96 1.31 -14.44 23.14
N GLN A 97 1.10 -13.25 22.57
CA GLN A 97 1.42 -12.99 21.16
C GLN A 97 2.91 -13.13 20.85
N PHE A 98 3.78 -12.59 21.70
CA PHE A 98 5.22 -12.67 21.54
C PHE A 98 5.72 -14.12 21.59
N ALA A 99 5.25 -14.90 22.58
CA ALA A 99 5.60 -16.31 22.71
C ALA A 99 5.14 -17.14 21.51
N PHE A 100 3.95 -16.82 20.97
CA PHE A 100 3.41 -17.47 19.77
C PHE A 100 4.28 -17.19 18.54
N GLN A 101 4.62 -15.92 18.28
CA GLN A 101 5.47 -15.52 17.14
C GLN A 101 6.87 -16.10 17.23
N ARG A 102 7.49 -16.05 18.43
CA ARG A 102 8.82 -16.64 18.65
C ARG A 102 8.83 -18.14 18.35
N ARG A 103 7.78 -18.87 18.77
CA ARG A 103 7.66 -20.31 18.47
C ARG A 103 7.49 -20.56 16.97
N ALA A 104 6.70 -19.73 16.28
CA ALA A 104 6.44 -19.88 14.85
C ALA A 104 7.68 -19.59 13.98
N LEU A 105 8.45 -18.57 14.34
CA LEU A 105 9.62 -18.10 13.59
C LEU A 105 10.92 -18.78 14.01
N GLY A 106 10.94 -19.48 15.15
CA GLY A 106 12.13 -20.11 15.71
C GLY A 106 13.19 -19.12 16.22
N THR A 107 12.88 -17.82 16.25
CA THR A 107 13.78 -16.76 16.70
C THR A 107 12.99 -15.58 17.28
N GLU A 108 13.69 -14.70 17.99
CA GLU A 108 13.12 -13.47 18.54
C GLU A 108 13.17 -12.35 17.51
N VAL A 109 11.99 -11.85 17.15
CA VAL A 109 11.80 -10.65 16.33
C VAL A 109 10.95 -9.65 17.10
N GLY A 110 10.91 -8.40 16.65
CA GLY A 110 9.99 -7.40 17.22
C GLY A 110 8.53 -7.88 17.16
N LEU A 111 7.77 -7.62 18.23
CA LEU A 111 6.38 -8.04 18.35
C LEU A 111 5.50 -7.38 17.27
N SER A 112 4.87 -8.21 16.44
CA SER A 112 3.82 -7.78 15.52
C SER A 112 2.45 -7.82 16.22
N TRP A 113 1.93 -6.65 16.58
CA TRP A 113 0.75 -6.55 17.43
C TRP A 113 -0.57 -6.84 16.70
N PHE A 114 -1.30 -7.86 17.13
CA PHE A 114 -2.69 -8.03 16.72
C PHE A 114 -3.61 -7.14 17.55
N VAL A 115 -4.19 -6.12 16.93
CA VAL A 115 -5.11 -5.14 17.56
C VAL A 115 -6.53 -5.18 17.01
N SER A 116 -6.78 -5.98 15.97
CA SER A 116 -8.07 -6.00 15.28
C SER A 116 -9.16 -6.72 16.10
N PRO A 117 -10.45 -6.48 15.81
CA PRO A 117 -11.54 -7.21 16.45
C PRO A 117 -11.45 -8.74 16.23
N PRO A 118 -12.03 -9.57 17.12
CA PRO A 118 -11.90 -11.04 17.03
C PRO A 118 -12.46 -11.64 15.73
N ILE A 119 -13.45 -10.99 15.10
CA ILE A 119 -13.96 -11.41 13.79
C ILE A 119 -12.89 -11.37 12.69
N VAL A 120 -11.93 -10.43 12.79
CA VAL A 120 -10.79 -10.37 11.87
C VAL A 120 -9.86 -11.55 12.12
N ALA A 121 -9.59 -11.91 13.38
CA ALA A 121 -8.83 -13.12 13.69
C ALA A 121 -9.50 -14.38 13.11
N ALA A 122 -10.83 -14.49 13.18
CA ALA A 122 -11.56 -15.61 12.61
C ALA A 122 -11.38 -15.73 11.09
N PHE A 123 -11.31 -14.60 10.38
CA PHE A 123 -11.01 -14.57 8.95
C PHE A 123 -9.61 -15.10 8.63
N TYR A 124 -8.61 -14.82 9.48
CA TYR A 124 -7.24 -15.29 9.31
C TYR A 124 -6.98 -16.69 9.89
N ALA A 125 -7.91 -17.26 10.67
CA ALA A 125 -7.74 -18.58 11.29
C ALA A 125 -7.41 -19.72 10.31
N PRO A 126 -8.02 -19.83 9.11
CA PRO A 126 -7.66 -20.88 8.15
C PRO A 126 -6.22 -20.77 7.66
N PHE A 127 -5.71 -19.55 7.51
CA PHE A 127 -4.32 -19.28 7.15
C PHE A 127 -3.36 -19.62 8.28
N ALA A 128 -3.78 -19.39 9.53
CA ALA A 128 -3.01 -19.70 10.73
C ALA A 128 -2.77 -21.21 10.95
N LEU A 129 -3.48 -22.08 10.24
CA LEU A 129 -3.23 -23.53 10.23
C LEU A 129 -1.95 -23.91 9.45
N LEU A 130 -1.46 -23.02 8.59
CA LEU A 130 -0.25 -23.22 7.81
C LEU A 130 0.96 -22.62 8.52
N PRO A 131 2.18 -23.16 8.30
CA PRO A 131 3.41 -22.49 8.70
C PRO A 131 3.45 -21.07 8.15
N TYR A 132 3.93 -20.13 8.97
CA TYR A 132 3.86 -18.69 8.70
C TYR A 132 4.38 -18.31 7.31
N ASP A 133 5.56 -18.81 6.89
CA ASP A 133 6.15 -18.45 5.61
C ASP A 133 5.30 -18.90 4.42
N ILE A 134 4.75 -20.12 4.48
CA ILE A 134 3.86 -20.67 3.45
C ILE A 134 2.58 -19.84 3.40
N SER A 135 2.02 -19.55 4.58
CA SER A 135 0.82 -18.73 4.72
C SER A 135 1.03 -17.32 4.16
N GLY A 136 2.19 -16.70 4.43
CA GLY A 136 2.57 -15.39 3.94
C GLY A 136 2.72 -15.36 2.42
N ILE A 137 3.33 -16.39 1.81
CA ILE A 137 3.43 -16.50 0.35
C ILE A 137 2.04 -16.57 -0.28
N LEU A 138 1.13 -17.39 0.28
CA LEU A 138 -0.25 -17.47 -0.21
C LEU A 138 -0.99 -16.15 -0.05
N TRP A 139 -0.80 -15.46 1.07
CA TRP A 139 -1.39 -14.14 1.30
C TRP A 139 -0.86 -13.10 0.31
N LEU A 140 0.43 -13.09 0.03
CA LEU A 140 1.05 -12.23 -0.97
C LEU A 140 0.46 -12.48 -2.38
N MET A 141 0.30 -13.75 -2.76
CA MET A 141 -0.33 -14.13 -4.03
C MET A 141 -1.78 -13.64 -4.09
N LEU A 142 -2.57 -13.88 -3.04
CA LEU A 142 -3.96 -13.44 -2.95
C LEU A 142 -4.07 -11.91 -3.04
N SER A 143 -3.28 -11.18 -2.27
CA SER A 143 -3.24 -9.71 -2.27
C SER A 143 -2.83 -9.16 -3.64
N THR A 144 -1.89 -9.80 -4.33
CA THR A 144 -1.47 -9.42 -5.69
C THR A 144 -2.61 -9.61 -6.69
N VAL A 145 -3.30 -10.76 -6.64
CA VAL A 145 -4.45 -11.05 -7.51
C VAL A 145 -5.59 -10.06 -7.27
N LEU A 146 -5.91 -9.79 -5.99
CA LEU A 146 -6.94 -8.82 -5.61
C LEU A 146 -6.58 -7.40 -6.06
N LEU A 147 -5.32 -6.99 -5.91
CA LEU A 147 -4.84 -5.69 -6.37
C LEU A 147 -4.98 -5.54 -7.89
N ILE A 148 -4.56 -6.55 -8.66
CA ILE A 148 -4.71 -6.57 -10.12
C ILE A 148 -6.19 -6.47 -10.49
N TRP A 149 -7.04 -7.28 -9.85
CA TRP A 149 -8.47 -7.25 -10.09
C TRP A 149 -9.08 -5.87 -9.76
N CYS A 150 -8.69 -5.25 -8.65
CA CYS A 150 -9.13 -3.90 -8.28
C CYS A 150 -8.68 -2.88 -9.32
N ALA A 151 -7.41 -2.89 -9.72
CA ALA A 151 -6.83 -1.98 -10.72
C ALA A 151 -7.56 -2.07 -12.07
N LEU A 152 -7.87 -3.28 -12.53
CA LEU A 152 -8.65 -3.50 -13.75
C LEU A 152 -10.11 -3.07 -13.58
N SER A 153 -10.64 -3.20 -12.38
CA SER A 153 -12.01 -2.87 -12.03
C SER A 153 -12.29 -1.36 -11.94
N LEU A 154 -11.25 -0.50 -11.86
CA LEU A 154 -11.41 0.95 -11.91
C LEU A 154 -12.13 1.45 -13.17
N ARG A 155 -12.10 0.69 -14.28
CA ARG A 155 -12.87 1.05 -15.49
C ARG A 155 -14.37 1.20 -15.21
N SER A 156 -14.91 0.44 -14.26
CA SER A 156 -16.32 0.53 -13.89
C SER A 156 -16.68 1.79 -13.10
N LEU A 157 -15.73 2.38 -12.38
CA LEU A 157 -15.95 3.59 -11.58
C LEU A 157 -15.57 4.88 -12.32
N ALA A 158 -14.52 4.83 -13.14
CA ALA A 158 -13.98 6.00 -13.83
C ALA A 158 -13.76 5.70 -15.33
N PRO A 159 -14.82 5.40 -16.10
CA PRO A 159 -14.72 4.96 -17.49
C PRO A 159 -14.02 5.98 -18.39
N THR A 160 -14.29 7.28 -18.19
CA THR A 160 -13.69 8.38 -18.98
C THR A 160 -12.19 8.50 -18.74
N LEU A 161 -11.75 8.39 -17.48
CA LEU A 161 -10.33 8.47 -17.10
C LEU A 161 -9.58 7.23 -17.62
N MET A 162 -10.15 6.05 -17.39
CA MET A 162 -9.58 4.79 -17.86
C MET A 162 -9.54 4.68 -19.38
N GLY A 163 -10.54 5.22 -20.09
CA GLY A 163 -10.54 5.25 -21.56
C GLY A 163 -9.40 6.07 -22.16
N ARG A 164 -9.06 7.22 -21.54
CA ARG A 164 -8.03 8.14 -22.08
C ARG A 164 -6.61 7.86 -21.57
N LYS A 165 -6.46 7.40 -20.33
CA LYS A 165 -5.16 7.38 -19.62
C LYS A 165 -4.86 6.08 -18.87
N ARG A 166 -5.51 4.96 -19.23
CA ARG A 166 -5.40 3.65 -18.55
C ARG A 166 -4.01 3.33 -18.01
N ASN A 167 -3.01 3.28 -18.91
CA ASN A 167 -1.67 2.82 -18.55
C ASN A 167 -1.01 3.73 -17.51
N VAL A 168 -1.20 5.05 -17.62
CA VAL A 168 -0.66 6.01 -16.65
C VAL A 168 -1.32 5.84 -15.29
N VAL A 169 -2.63 5.61 -15.25
CA VAL A 169 -3.33 5.42 -13.97
C VAL A 169 -2.93 4.10 -13.32
N ILE A 170 -2.87 3.01 -14.07
CA ILE A 170 -2.42 1.71 -13.53
C ILE A 170 -0.99 1.83 -12.99
N LEU A 171 -0.09 2.43 -13.76
CA LEU A 171 1.28 2.67 -13.32
C LEU A 171 1.34 3.53 -12.05
N ALA A 172 0.56 4.61 -11.97
CA ALA A 172 0.52 5.47 -10.78
C ALA A 172 -0.02 4.74 -9.54
N VAL A 173 -1.05 3.90 -9.72
CA VAL A 173 -1.62 3.08 -8.63
C VAL A 173 -0.58 2.07 -8.14
N LEU A 174 0.04 1.32 -9.05
CA LEU A 174 1.03 0.29 -8.69
C LEU A 174 2.31 0.89 -8.09
N ALA A 175 2.66 2.14 -8.45
CA ALA A 175 3.80 2.85 -7.90
C ALA A 175 3.49 3.60 -6.58
N SER A 176 2.28 3.46 -6.04
CA SER A 176 1.88 4.19 -4.83
C SER A 176 2.40 3.52 -3.56
N ALA A 177 2.71 4.32 -2.53
CA ALA A 177 3.15 3.82 -1.22
C ALA A 177 2.18 2.79 -0.59
N PRO A 178 0.84 2.94 -0.70
CA PRO A 178 -0.08 1.91 -0.20
C PRO A 178 0.11 0.52 -0.82
N VAL A 179 0.53 0.44 -2.09
CA VAL A 179 0.83 -0.86 -2.73
C VAL A 179 2.10 -1.48 -2.16
N PHE A 180 3.07 -0.65 -1.75
CA PHE A 180 4.26 -1.14 -1.07
C PHE A 180 3.93 -1.76 0.29
N GLU A 181 3.18 -1.04 1.13
CA GLU A 181 2.78 -1.54 2.45
C GLU A 181 1.89 -2.78 2.34
N LEU A 182 1.00 -2.81 1.34
CA LEU A 182 0.17 -3.97 1.04
C LEU A 182 0.99 -5.23 0.77
N LEU A 183 1.97 -5.15 -0.13
CA LEU A 183 2.71 -6.33 -0.58
C LEU A 183 3.90 -6.66 0.32
N GLY A 184 4.60 -5.64 0.84
CA GLY A 184 5.77 -5.80 1.70
C GLY A 184 5.42 -6.02 3.17
N GLY A 185 4.47 -5.24 3.71
CA GLY A 185 4.00 -5.35 5.09
C GLY A 185 2.96 -6.46 5.27
N GLY A 186 2.13 -6.67 4.23
CA GLY A 186 1.09 -7.70 4.22
C GLY A 186 -0.29 -7.21 4.68
N GLN A 187 -0.57 -5.93 4.49
CA GLN A 187 -1.86 -5.31 4.81
C GLN A 187 -3.05 -6.01 4.12
N ASP A 188 -4.26 -5.74 4.61
CA ASP A 188 -5.52 -6.28 4.08
C ASP A 188 -6.24 -5.30 3.13
N SER A 189 -5.60 -4.18 2.79
CA SER A 189 -6.22 -3.07 2.05
C SER A 189 -6.76 -3.49 0.66
N ALA A 190 -6.13 -4.45 -0.02
CA ALA A 190 -6.64 -4.96 -1.30
C ALA A 190 -7.95 -5.73 -1.14
N PHE A 191 -8.10 -6.48 -0.05
CA PHE A 191 -9.34 -7.18 0.27
C PHE A 191 -10.45 -6.18 0.58
N VAL A 192 -10.18 -5.20 1.45
CA VAL A 192 -11.14 -4.15 1.79
C VAL A 192 -11.58 -3.38 0.52
N LEU A 193 -10.62 -3.00 -0.33
CA LEU A 193 -10.91 -2.34 -1.60
C LEU A 193 -11.77 -3.23 -2.51
N ALA A 194 -11.49 -4.53 -2.58
CA ALA A 194 -12.26 -5.45 -3.39
C ALA A 194 -13.73 -5.54 -2.93
N VAL A 195 -13.96 -5.64 -1.62
CA VAL A 195 -15.31 -5.64 -1.03
C VAL A 195 -16.07 -4.37 -1.40
N TRP A 196 -15.44 -3.20 -1.28
CA TRP A 196 -16.04 -1.92 -1.70
C TRP A 196 -16.39 -1.90 -3.19
N LEU A 197 -15.48 -2.36 -4.06
CA LEU A 197 -15.72 -2.40 -5.50
C LEU A 197 -16.86 -3.34 -5.88
N ILE A 198 -16.97 -4.50 -5.22
CA ILE A 198 -18.08 -5.43 -5.40
C ILE A 198 -19.40 -4.75 -4.98
N GLY A 199 -19.44 -4.14 -3.79
CA GLY A 199 -20.63 -3.45 -3.29
C GLY A 199 -21.11 -2.34 -4.23
N ILE A 200 -20.19 -1.50 -4.73
CA ILE A 200 -20.54 -0.42 -5.67
C ILE A 200 -21.07 -1.01 -6.99
N ARG A 201 -20.47 -2.09 -7.50
CA ARG A 201 -20.96 -2.75 -8.72
C ARG A 201 -22.37 -3.31 -8.55
N LEU A 202 -22.66 -3.93 -7.41
CA LEU A 202 -23.99 -4.45 -7.11
C LEU A 202 -25.03 -3.33 -7.04
N LEU A 203 -24.70 -2.20 -6.40
CA LEU A 203 -25.58 -1.02 -6.34
C LEU A 203 -25.86 -0.44 -7.74
N ASN A 204 -24.84 -0.39 -8.60
CA ASN A 204 -24.99 0.10 -9.97
C ASN A 204 -25.77 -0.86 -10.88
N SER A 205 -25.74 -2.18 -10.61
CA SER A 205 -26.54 -3.14 -11.37
C SER A 205 -28.02 -3.12 -11.03
N HIS A 206 -28.42 -2.60 -9.86
CA HIS A 206 -29.83 -2.47 -9.48
C HIS A 206 -30.54 -1.22 -10.03
N HIS A 207 -29.79 -0.29 -10.62
CA HIS A 207 -30.33 0.95 -11.21
C HIS A 207 -30.41 0.93 -12.75
N ASN A 208 -30.06 -0.20 -13.38
CA ASN A 208 -30.23 -0.47 -14.82
C ASN A 208 -31.23 -1.61 -15.02
#